data_AF-A0A0F9SCQ8-F1
#
_entry.id   AF-A0A0F9SCQ8-F1
#
_cell.length_a   1.000
_cell.length_b   1.000
_cell.length_c   1.000
_cell.angle_alpha   90.00
_cell.angle_beta   90.00
_cell.angle_gamma   90.00
#
_symmetry.space_group_name_H-M   'P 1'
#
loop_
_entity.id
_entity.type
_entity.pdbx_description
1 polymer ?
#
loop_
_entity_poly.entity_id
_entity_poly.type
_entity_poly.pdbx_seq_one_letter_code
_entity_poly.pdbx_strand_id
1 'polypeptide(L)' 'MVPVIALVGRPNVGKSTLFNRLTKSRDAIVADVSGLTRDRQYGEAVWQG' A
#
# COMPACT_ATOMS: atom_id res chain seq x y z
N MET A 1 14.94 -7.54 11.84
CA MET A 1 14.33 -6.25 11.47
C MET A 1 13.86 -6.37 10.02
N VAL A 2 12.59 -6.09 9.74
CA VAL A 2 12.05 -6.14 8.37
C VAL A 2 12.31 -4.79 7.69
N PRO A 3 12.81 -4.76 6.43
CA PRO A 3 12.98 -3.50 5.70
C PRO A 3 11.65 -2.78 5.50
N VAL A 4 11.65 -1.45 5.65
CA VAL A 4 10.47 -0.61 5.43
C VAL A 4 10.64 0.16 4.11
N ILE A 5 9.63 0.08 3.25
CA ILE A 5 9.61 0.75 1.94
C ILE A 5 8.48 1.79 1.96
N ALA A 6 8.78 3.03 1.56
CA ALA A 6 7.80 4.10 1.44
C ALA A 6 7.50 4.42 -0.03
N LEU A 7 6.22 4.41 -0.41
CA LEU A 7 5.75 4.82 -1.74
C LEU A 7 5.41 6.31 -1.75
N VAL A 8 6.20 7.12 -2.45
CA VAL A 8 6.02 8.57 -2.56
C VAL A 8 5.81 9.00 -4.02
N GLY A 9 5.04 10.06 -4.22
CA GLY A 9 4.76 10.59 -5.56
C GLY A 9 3.53 11.48 -5.61
N ARG A 10 3.35 12.18 -6.74
CA ARG A 10 2.23 13.10 -6.98
C ARG A 10 0.86 12.43 -6.73
N PRO A 11 -0.21 13.20 -6.44
CA PRO A 11 -1.56 12.65 -6.39
C PRO A 11 -1.90 11.85 -7.67
N ASN A 12 -2.66 10.76 -7.52
CA ASN A 12 -3.18 9.93 -8.62
C ASN A 12 -2.16 9.24 -9.55
N VAL A 13 -0.87 9.17 -9.20
CA VAL A 13 0.15 8.44 -10.00
C VAL A 13 0.13 6.91 -9.84
N GLY A 14 -0.92 6.33 -9.25
CA GLY A 14 -1.05 4.87 -9.08
C GLY A 14 -0.33 4.27 -7.87
N LYS A 15 0.02 5.07 -6.84
CA LYS A 15 0.66 4.58 -5.61
C LYS A 15 -0.14 3.46 -4.94
N SER A 16 -1.45 3.62 -4.79
CA SER A 16 -2.34 2.62 -4.18
C SER A 16 -2.45 1.34 -5.04
N THR A 17 -2.40 1.49 -6.37
CA THR A 17 -2.37 0.34 -7.29
C THR A 17 -1.10 -0.49 -7.11
N LEU A 18 0.06 0.17 -6.98
CA LEU A 18 1.32 -0.51 -6.71
C LEU A 18 1.33 -1.15 -5.32
N PHE A 19 0.85 -0.44 -4.30
CA PHE A 19 0.73 -0.95 -2.94
C PHE A 19 -0.07 -2.26 -2.90
N ASN A 20 -1.29 -2.26 -3.45
CA ASN A 20 -2.17 -3.44 -3.49
C ASN A 20 -1.55 -4.61 -4.27
N ARG A 21 -0.78 -4.33 -5.31
CA ARG A 21 -0.06 -5.35 -6.09
C ARG A 21 1.05 -6.00 -5.26
N LEU A 22 1.82 -5.21 -4.52
CA LEU A 22 2.94 -5.69 -3.70
C LEU A 22 2.42 -6.50 -2.50
N THR A 23 1.34 -6.06 -1.87
CA THR A 23 0.76 -6.71 -0.69
C THR A 23 -0.17 -7.89 -1.03
N LYS A 24 -0.41 -8.17 -2.33
CA LYS A 24 -1.26 -9.25 -2.86
C LYS A 24 -2.51 -9.48 -2.00
N SER A 25 -3.38 -8.49 -1.99
CA SER A 25 -4.65 -8.40 -1.26
C SER A 25 -5.68 -9.51 -1.57
N ARG A 26 -5.39 -10.79 -1.32
CA ARG A 26 -6.46 -11.77 -1.13
C ARG A 26 -7.14 -11.59 0.24
N ASP A 27 -6.44 -11.02 1.22
CA ASP A 27 -6.96 -10.71 2.56
C ASP A 27 -6.84 -9.22 2.94
N ALA A 28 -6.53 -8.32 2.00
CA ALA A 28 -6.61 -6.90 2.34
C ALA A 28 -8.09 -6.54 2.39
N ILE A 29 -8.64 -6.62 3.59
CA ILE A 29 -9.74 -5.80 4.07
C ILE A 29 -9.39 -4.38 3.63
N VAL A 30 -9.95 -3.98 2.49
CA VAL A 30 -10.09 -2.59 2.10
C VAL A 30 -10.99 -2.01 3.18
N ALA A 31 -10.38 -1.46 4.23
CA ALA A 31 -11.10 -0.53 5.08
C ALA A 31 -11.47 0.64 4.17
N ASP A 32 -12.75 0.67 3.83
CA ASP A 32 -13.39 1.50 2.82
C ASP A 32 -13.50 2.97 3.27
N VAL A 33 -12.43 3.52 3.85
CA VAL A 33 -12.41 4.91 4.33
C VAL A 33 -11.78 5.79 3.26
N SER A 34 -12.51 5.94 2.15
CA SER A 34 -12.35 7.07 1.25
C SER A 34 -12.81 8.34 1.99
N GLY A 35 -11.88 9.14 2.52
CA GLY A 35 -12.31 10.41 3.13
C GLY A 35 -11.31 11.29 3.87
N LEU A 36 -10.10 10.86 4.25
CA LEU A 36 -9.20 11.72 5.02
C LEU A 36 -7.73 11.58 4.57
N THR A 37 -7.13 12.70 4.17
CA THR A 37 -5.77 12.88 3.65
C THR A 37 -4.69 12.73 4.74
N ARG A 38 -4.73 11.65 5.53
CA ARG A 38 -3.66 11.38 6.51
C ARG A 38 -3.43 9.93 6.94
N ASP A 39 -4.16 8.94 6.42
CA ASP A 39 -3.92 7.56 6.82
C ASP A 39 -2.76 6.92 6.03
N ARG A 40 -1.68 6.63 6.75
CA ARG A 40 -0.57 5.82 6.23
C ARG A 40 -1.05 4.38 6.17
N GLN A 41 -1.12 3.82 4.96
CA GLN A 41 -1.40 2.41 4.76
C GLN A 41 -0.10 1.61 4.92
N TYR A 42 -0.14 0.60 5.78
CA TYR A 42 0.97 -0.34 5.99
C TYR A 42 0.55 -1.71 5.47
N GLY A 43 1.48 -2.42 4.86
CA GLY A 43 1.24 -3.78 4.38
C GLY A 43 2.56 -4.52 4.25
N GLU A 44 2.50 -5.82 4.45
CA GLU A 44 3.63 -6.72 4.27
C GLU A 44 3.65 -7.27 2.86
N ALA A 45 4.84 -7.42 2.29
CA ALA A 45 5.04 -7.96 0.96
C ALA A 45 6.25 -8.90 0.99
N VAL A 46 6.16 -10.00 0.26
CA VAL A 46 7.27 -10.95 0.09
C VAL A 46 7.87 -10.74 -1.29
N TRP A 47 9.14 -10.35 -1.34
CA TRP A 47 9.91 -10.30 -2.57
C TRP A 47 10.33 -11.71 -2.99
N GLN A 48 10.05 -12.10 -4.24
CA GLN A 48 10.33 -13.44 -4.75
C GLN A 48 11.62 -13.56 -5.59
N GLY A 49 12.42 -12.48 -5.67
CA GLY A 49 13.61 -12.44 -6.52
C GLY A 49 13.40 -11.62 -7.77
#